data_AF-A0A3E0KRR1-F1
#
_entry.id   AF-A0A3E0KRR1-F1
#
_cell.length_a   1.000
_cell.length_b   1.000
_cell.length_c   1.000
_cell.angle_alpha   90.00
_cell.angle_beta   90.00
_cell.angle_gamma   90.00
#
_symmetry.space_group_name_H-M   'P 1'
#
loop_
_entity.id
_entity.type
_entity.pdbx_description
1 polymer ?
#
loop_
_entity_poly.entity_id
_entity_poly.type
_entity_poly.pdbx_seq_one_letter_code
_entity_poly.pdbx_strand_id
1 'polypeptide(L)' 'MRLSREQVRHAVLGGALLGGGGGGTIAEGTELAELAFGVGTPRLMRLDDLKDDDVVVTVSSVGAPAAEDQYVKP' A
#
# COMPACT_ATOMS: atom_id res chain seq x y z
N MET A 1 0.83 -13.60 -8.41
CA MET A 1 1.70 -12.89 -9.38
C MET A 1 2.71 -12.01 -8.65
N ARG A 2 4.01 -12.03 -9.02
CA ARG A 2 4.99 -11.05 -8.48
C ARG A 2 4.81 -9.71 -9.19
N LEU A 3 4.80 -8.62 -8.43
CA LEU A 3 4.61 -7.27 -8.98
C LEU A 3 5.95 -6.65 -9.39
N SER A 4 5.93 -5.87 -10.48
CA SER A 4 7.04 -4.98 -10.86
C SER A 4 6.88 -3.60 -10.20
N ARG A 5 7.98 -2.84 -10.11
CA ARG A 5 7.95 -1.46 -9.60
C ARG A 5 6.98 -0.57 -10.37
N GLU A 6 6.95 -0.74 -11.70
CA GLU A 6 6.02 -0.02 -12.57
C GLU A 6 4.56 -0.35 -12.25
N GLN A 7 4.22 -1.62 -12.04
CA GLN A 7 2.87 -2.03 -11.67
C GLN A 7 2.43 -1.43 -10.32
N VAL A 8 3.33 -1.37 -9.33
CA VAL A 8 3.02 -0.76 -8.04
C VAL A 8 2.86 0.77 -8.18
N ARG A 9 3.66 1.44 -9.02
CA ARG A 9 3.45 2.87 -9.34
C ARG A 9 2.09 3.13 -9.98
N HIS A 10 1.66 2.27 -10.90
CA HIS A 10 0.30 2.36 -11.45
C HIS A 10 -0.76 2.13 -10.36
N ALA A 11 -0.53 1.24 -9.41
CA ALA A 11 -1.43 1.03 -8.28
C ALA A 11 -1.54 2.27 -7.38
N VAL A 12 -0.44 2.99 -7.13
CA VAL A 12 -0.45 4.26 -6.38
C VAL A 12 -1.31 5.30 -7.08
N LEU A 13 -1.13 5.49 -8.40
CA LEU A 13 -1.91 6.45 -9.18
C LEU A 13 -3.40 6.07 -9.25
N GLY A 14 -3.68 4.78 -9.48
CA GLY A 14 -5.05 4.26 -9.47
C GLY A 14 -5.71 4.44 -8.10
N GLY A 15 -4.97 4.18 -7.02
CA GLY A 15 -5.43 4.41 -5.65
C GLY A 15 -5.74 5.88 -5.37
N ALA A 16 -4.89 6.80 -5.81
CA ALA A 16 -5.13 8.24 -5.65
C ALA A 16 -6.39 8.72 -6.41
N LEU A 17 -6.63 8.17 -7.60
CA LEU A 17 -7.83 8.47 -8.38
C LEU A 17 -9.10 7.87 -7.76
N LEU A 18 -9.04 6.59 -7.40
CA LEU A 18 -10.19 5.83 -6.89
C LEU A 18 -10.47 6.10 -5.40
N GLY A 19 -9.52 6.70 -4.67
CA GLY A 19 -9.64 7.06 -3.27
C GLY A 19 -10.55 8.26 -3.00
N GLY A 20 -11.09 8.91 -4.04
CA GLY A 20 -12.11 9.96 -3.89
C GLY A 20 -11.63 11.20 -3.14
N GLY A 21 -10.33 11.48 -3.15
CA GLY A 21 -9.69 12.60 -2.45
C GLY A 21 -9.10 12.26 -1.07
N GLY A 22 -9.19 11.01 -0.62
CA GLY A 22 -8.53 10.50 0.59
C GLY A 22 -7.57 9.35 0.31
N GLY A 23 -7.16 8.65 1.38
CA GLY A 23 -6.32 7.43 1.28
C GLY A 23 -4.80 7.64 1.33
N GLY A 24 -4.36 8.87 1.61
CA GLY A 24 -2.94 9.26 1.63
C GLY A 24 -2.52 9.99 0.36
N THR A 25 -1.28 10.47 0.31
CA THR A 25 -0.75 11.22 -0.83
C THR A 25 -0.03 10.31 -1.84
N ILE A 26 0.06 10.75 -3.11
CA ILE A 26 0.85 10.06 -4.14
C ILE A 26 2.34 9.97 -3.72
N ALA A 27 2.86 11.01 -3.07
CA ALA A 27 4.25 11.06 -2.61
C ALA A 27 4.54 9.95 -1.58
N GLU A 28 3.72 9.88 -0.52
CA GLU A 28 3.84 8.83 0.52
C GLU A 28 3.63 7.43 -0.08
N GLY A 29 2.63 7.26 -0.94
CA GLY A 29 2.39 5.98 -1.60
C GLY A 29 3.56 5.52 -2.48
N THR A 30 4.26 6.46 -3.13
CA THR A 30 5.46 6.16 -3.93
C THR A 30 6.63 5.76 -3.05
N GLU A 31 6.84 6.43 -1.91
CA GLU A 31 7.89 6.07 -0.95
C GLU A 31 7.65 4.66 -0.37
N LEU A 32 6.41 4.37 0.06
CA LEU A 32 6.01 3.04 0.52
C LEU A 32 6.21 1.96 -0.53
N ALA A 33 5.92 2.26 -1.80
CA ALA A 33 6.15 1.33 -2.90
C ALA A 33 7.63 0.95 -3.00
N GLU A 34 8.54 1.92 -2.96
CA GLU A 34 9.98 1.65 -3.05
C GLU A 34 10.50 0.88 -1.82
N LEU A 35 10.00 1.21 -0.62
CA LEU A 35 10.32 0.48 0.63
C LEU A 35 9.85 -0.97 0.58
N ALA A 36 8.64 -1.24 0.08
CA ALA A 36 8.13 -2.59 -0.07
C ALA A 36 9.04 -3.47 -0.94
N PHE A 37 9.66 -2.88 -1.98
CA PHE A 37 10.67 -3.54 -2.81
C PHE A 37 12.05 -3.66 -2.15
N GLY A 38 12.35 -2.83 -1.16
CA GLY A 38 13.55 -2.94 -0.34
C GLY A 38 13.48 -4.11 0.66
N VAL A 39 12.29 -4.39 1.19
CA VAL A 39 12.04 -5.53 2.11
C VAL A 39 11.90 -6.86 1.36
N GLY A 40 11.25 -6.85 0.19
CA GLY A 40 11.01 -8.05 -0.59
C GLY A 40 10.38 -7.77 -1.95
N THR A 41 9.72 -8.75 -2.55
CA THR A 41 8.93 -8.51 -3.79
C THR A 41 7.45 -8.67 -3.49
N PRO A 42 6.64 -7.60 -3.58
CA PRO A 42 5.19 -7.67 -3.40
C PRO A 42 4.55 -8.69 -4.34
N ARG A 43 3.54 -9.40 -3.84
CA ARG A 43 2.77 -10.39 -4.60
C ARG A 43 1.29 -10.00 -4.61
N LEU A 44 0.69 -10.05 -5.79
CA LEU A 44 -0.76 -9.99 -5.96
C LEU A 44 -1.32 -11.41 -5.96
N MET A 45 -2.39 -11.63 -5.20
CA MET A 45 -3.06 -12.92 -5.01
C MET A 45 -4.57 -12.72 -5.18
N ARG A 46 -5.27 -13.73 -5.73
CA ARG A 46 -6.74 -13.71 -5.76
C ARG A 46 -7.28 -14.25 -4.44
N LEU A 47 -8.45 -13.78 -4.04
CA LEU A 47 -9.10 -14.30 -2.84
C LEU A 47 -9.39 -15.81 -2.95
N ASP A 48 -9.72 -16.28 -4.16
CA ASP A 48 -9.95 -17.71 -4.43
C ASP A 48 -8.70 -18.59 -4.26
N ASP A 49 -7.50 -17.98 -4.15
CA ASP A 49 -6.25 -18.70 -3.89
C ASP A 49 -6.03 -18.93 -2.38
N LEU A 50 -6.83 -18.30 -1.51
CA LEU A 50 -6.78 -18.46 -0.05
C LEU A 50 -7.58 -19.68 0.38
N LYS A 51 -7.15 -20.31 1.48
CA LYS A 51 -7.92 -21.35 2.15
C LYS A 51 -8.93 -20.73 3.10
N ASP A 52 -9.99 -21.48 3.40
CA ASP A 52 -11.05 -21.04 4.33
C ASP A 52 -10.53 -20.75 5.75
N ASP A 53 -9.40 -21.36 6.14
CA ASP A 53 -8.75 -21.20 7.44
C ASP A 53 -7.57 -20.23 7.44
N ASP A 54 -7.27 -19.58 6.30
CA ASP A 54 -6.20 -18.58 6.23
C ASP A 54 -6.60 -17.28 6.97
N VAL A 55 -5.64 -16.68 7.66
CA VAL A 55 -5.84 -15.40 8.37
C VAL A 55 -5.38 -14.24 7.49
N VAL A 56 -6.31 -13.33 7.19
CA VAL A 56 -6.02 -12.08 6.47
C VAL A 56 -5.97 -10.92 7.46
N VAL A 57 -4.81 -10.27 7.56
CA VAL A 57 -4.62 -9.07 8.39
C VAL A 57 -4.62 -7.84 7.50
N THR A 58 -5.59 -6.95 7.70
CA THR A 58 -5.65 -5.66 7.02
C THR A 58 -4.78 -4.65 7.76
N VAL A 59 -3.84 -4.02 7.06
CA VAL A 59 -2.94 -3.01 7.62
C VAL A 59 -3.20 -1.68 6.91
N SER A 60 -3.32 -0.61 7.69
CA SER A 60 -3.44 0.76 7.17
C SER A 60 -2.78 1.74 8.14
N SER A 61 -2.22 2.81 7.59
CA SER A 61 -1.72 3.92 8.40
C SER A 61 -2.90 4.83 8.77
N VAL A 62 -3.02 5.14 10.06
CA VAL A 62 -4.07 6.02 10.60
C VAL A 62 -3.41 7.11 11.43
N GLY A 63 -3.77 8.36 11.14
CA GLY A 63 -3.23 9.54 11.81
C GLY A 63 -3.83 10.83 11.25
N ALA A 64 -3.44 11.97 11.81
CA ALA A 64 -3.80 13.28 11.28
C ALA A 64 -2.71 13.76 10.31
N PRO A 65 -3.02 14.05 9.04
CA PRO A 65 -2.02 14.50 8.05
C PRO A 65 -1.27 15.77 8.45
N ALA A 66 -1.90 16.64 9.26
CA ALA A 66 -1.35 17.91 9.72
C ALA A 66 -0.78 17.85 11.15
N ALA A 67 -0.61 16.66 11.73
CA ALA A 67 0.03 16.52 13.04
C ALA A 67 1.49 16.98 12.97
N GLU A 68 1.91 17.84 13.91
CA GLU A 68 3.30 18.28 14.04
C GLU A 68 4.23 17.10 14.36
N ASP A 69 3.76 16.17 15.19
CA ASP A 69 4.47 14.97 15.56
C ASP A 69 3.92 13.73 14.84
N GLN A 70 4.80 13.05 14.11
CA GLN A 70 4.55 11.75 13.49
C GLN A 70 5.44 10.68 14.13
N TYR A 71 4.84 9.74 14.86
CA TYR A 71 5.57 8.71 15.60
C TYR A 71 5.71 7.37 14.86
N VAL A 72 5.08 7.25 13.69
CA VAL A 72 5.14 6.05 12.85
C VAL A 72 5.76 6.43 11.52
N LYS A 73 6.85 5.76 11.16
CA LYS A 73 7.48 5.90 9.85
C LYS A 73 7.04 4.74 8.94
N PRO A 74 7.01 4.96 7.62
CA PRO A 74 6.78 3.91 6.65
C PRO A 74 7.81 2.77 6.74
#